data_AF-A0A7X1B085-F1
#
_entry.id   AF-A0A7X1B085-F1
#
_cell.length_a   1.000
_cell.length_b   1.000
_cell.length_c   1.000
_cell.angle_alpha   90.00
_cell.angle_beta   90.00
_cell.angle_gamma   90.00
#
_symmetry.space_group_name_H-M   'P 1'
#
loop_
_entity.id
_entity.type
_entity.pdbx_description
1 polymer ?
#
loop_
_entity_poly.entity_id
_entity_poly.type
_entity_poly.pdbx_seq_one_letter_code
_entity_poly.pdbx_strand_id
1 'polypeptide(L)'
;MPPPLSYRLRRVLAVGLAAFLCASTSLADEETLMMRGMMLAPSAEDLPEFFVRGSKGLEPLVFGLNGPGKPVRAQAANPLPLFGNKLDEAGEPVIARSVNVPPGATSILLVGMIVRGNAEFFAVPDDFVGARSDDWFFINATETTVALQVGAGTEPILLTPGAALPHRISAEKGTGATVAIIKQEQPGGDWKAFYSAFWPVYQDQRCIVLLYGDSKKIRVKNIFDSVEAESTLPD
;
A
#
# COMPACT_ATOMS: atom_id res chain seq x y z
N MET A 1 -55.01 -33.93 63.22
CA MET A 1 -53.81 -33.23 63.72
C MET A 1 -52.57 -34.04 63.33
N PRO A 2 -51.82 -33.59 62.32
CA PRO A 2 -50.45 -34.03 62.03
C PRO A 2 -49.40 -32.98 62.49
N PRO A 3 -48.10 -33.31 62.50
CA PRO A 3 -47.12 -32.89 63.51
C PRO A 3 -46.18 -31.73 63.04
N PRO A 4 -45.20 -31.29 63.87
CA PRO A 4 -44.54 -30.00 63.74
C PRO A 4 -43.30 -30.05 62.83
N LEU A 5 -43.06 -28.96 62.09
CA LEU A 5 -41.80 -28.72 61.41
C LEU A 5 -40.83 -28.04 62.39
N SER A 6 -39.95 -28.86 62.96
CA SER A 6 -38.65 -28.44 63.49
C SER A 6 -37.57 -29.20 62.72
N TYR A 7 -36.33 -28.70 62.75
CA TYR A 7 -35.13 -29.08 61.99
C TYR A 7 -34.92 -28.22 60.73
N ARG A 8 -33.80 -27.52 60.50
CA ARG A 8 -32.48 -27.55 61.16
C ARG A 8 -31.66 -26.28 60.86
N LEU A 9 -31.02 -25.80 61.92
CA LEU A 9 -29.69 -25.19 62.06
C LEU A 9 -28.98 -24.54 60.85
N ARG A 10 -28.62 -23.27 61.11
CA ARG A 10 -27.48 -22.50 60.57
C ARG A 10 -26.12 -23.14 60.91
N ARG A 11 -25.15 -23.04 59.97
CA ARG A 11 -23.73 -22.64 60.12
C ARG A 11 -23.10 -22.66 58.71
N VAL A 12 -22.88 -21.50 58.09
CA VAL A 12 -21.63 -20.73 58.05
C VAL A 12 -20.44 -21.55 57.55
N LEU A 13 -20.01 -21.31 56.31
CA LEU A 13 -18.59 -21.08 56.02
C LEU A 13 -18.46 -20.26 54.72
N ALA A 14 -17.80 -19.11 54.85
CA ALA A 14 -17.39 -18.24 53.76
C ALA A 14 -16.17 -18.84 53.05
N VAL A 15 -16.21 -18.99 51.73
CA VAL A 15 -15.04 -19.08 50.85
C VAL A 15 -15.47 -18.60 49.45
N GLY A 16 -14.71 -17.67 48.85
CA GLY A 16 -14.68 -17.53 47.40
C GLY A 16 -15.26 -16.26 46.79
N LEU A 17 -14.95 -15.09 47.35
CA LEU A 17 -14.80 -13.88 46.55
C LEU A 17 -13.52 -14.03 45.70
N ALA A 18 -13.55 -13.51 44.46
CA ALA A 18 -12.45 -13.38 43.50
C ALA A 18 -12.24 -14.55 42.51
N ALA A 19 -12.92 -14.43 41.37
CA ALA A 19 -12.29 -14.62 40.06
C ALA A 19 -13.10 -13.84 39.01
N PHE A 20 -13.04 -12.50 39.10
CA PHE A 20 -13.18 -11.66 37.92
C PHE A 20 -11.98 -12.06 37.03
N LEU A 21 -12.18 -13.05 36.16
CA LEU A 21 -11.24 -13.32 35.09
C LEU A 21 -11.35 -12.14 34.13
N CYS A 22 -10.59 -11.09 34.45
CA CYS A 22 -9.98 -10.25 33.45
C CYS A 22 -9.19 -11.20 32.55
N ALA A 23 -9.83 -11.72 31.51
CA ALA A 23 -9.12 -11.98 30.26
C ALA A 23 -8.73 -10.60 29.73
N SER A 24 -7.66 -10.04 30.31
CA SER A 24 -6.76 -9.18 29.58
C SER A 24 -6.26 -10.04 28.42
N THR A 25 -7.00 -10.06 27.32
CA THR A 25 -6.36 -10.17 26.02
C THR A 25 -5.31 -9.08 26.08
N SER A 26 -4.04 -9.49 26.19
CA SER A 26 -2.98 -8.61 25.77
C SER A 26 -3.44 -8.12 24.39
N LEU A 27 -3.71 -6.83 24.28
CA LEU A 27 -3.55 -6.13 23.02
C LEU A 27 -2.12 -6.47 22.61
N ALA A 28 -1.94 -7.61 21.93
CA ALA A 28 -0.86 -7.73 20.99
C ALA A 28 -1.05 -6.49 20.14
N ASP A 29 -0.06 -5.60 20.12
CA ASP A 29 -0.02 -4.53 19.13
C ASP A 29 -0.30 -5.23 17.81
N GLU A 30 -1.53 -5.08 17.29
CA GLU A 30 -1.87 -5.66 16.01
C GLU A 30 -0.92 -4.98 15.06
N GLU A 31 0.00 -5.74 14.47
CA GLU A 31 0.95 -5.18 13.53
C GLU A 31 0.14 -4.42 12.48
N THR A 32 0.43 -3.13 12.33
CA THR A 32 -0.32 -2.28 11.41
C THR A 32 0.51 -2.00 10.18
N LEU A 33 -0.15 -2.02 9.03
CA LEU A 33 0.41 -1.70 7.72
C LEU A 33 -0.11 -0.33 7.29
N MET A 34 0.80 0.60 7.02
CA MET A 34 0.44 1.89 6.42
C MET A 34 0.31 1.74 4.91
N MET A 35 -0.74 2.32 4.32
CA MET A 35 -0.99 2.13 2.90
C MET A 35 -1.56 3.39 2.24
N ARG A 36 -1.14 3.66 1.00
CA ARG A 36 -1.79 4.62 0.11
C ARG A 36 -2.20 3.96 -1.19
N GLY A 37 -3.37 4.32 -1.72
CA GLY A 37 -3.88 3.79 -2.98
C GLY A 37 -3.54 4.67 -4.17
N MET A 38 -3.11 4.10 -5.30
CA MET A 38 -2.86 4.85 -6.54
C MET A 38 -3.40 4.11 -7.76
N MET A 39 -3.99 4.84 -8.71
CA MET A 39 -4.59 4.26 -9.91
C MET A 39 -3.73 4.46 -11.16
N LEU A 40 -3.63 3.41 -11.98
CA LEU A 40 -2.87 3.40 -13.24
C LEU A 40 -3.70 3.70 -14.50
N ALA A 41 -5.01 3.50 -14.47
CA ALA A 41 -5.91 3.65 -15.62
C ALA A 41 -6.57 5.05 -15.68
N PRO A 42 -7.14 5.47 -16.84
CA PRO A 42 -7.45 6.86 -17.13
C PRO A 42 -8.70 7.42 -16.42
N SER A 43 -9.52 6.58 -15.78
CA SER A 43 -10.65 7.02 -14.96
C SER A 43 -10.68 6.29 -13.62
N ALA A 44 -10.81 7.04 -12.53
CA ALA A 44 -11.04 6.50 -11.20
C ALA A 44 -12.47 5.96 -11.06
N GLU A 45 -13.37 6.42 -11.92
CA GLU A 45 -14.79 6.02 -11.92
C GLU A 45 -14.97 4.54 -12.27
N ASP A 46 -13.95 3.91 -12.86
CA ASP A 46 -13.97 2.50 -13.24
C ASP A 46 -13.51 1.56 -12.12
N LEU A 47 -12.87 2.08 -11.05
CA LEU A 47 -12.43 1.25 -9.94
C LEU A 47 -13.56 1.15 -8.90
N PRO A 48 -14.05 -0.06 -8.56
CA PRO A 48 -14.96 -0.24 -7.45
C PRO A 48 -14.38 0.32 -6.15
N GLU A 49 -15.24 0.72 -5.22
CA GLU A 49 -14.79 1.06 -3.87
C GLU A 49 -14.24 -0.19 -3.17
N PHE A 50 -13.08 -0.02 -2.54
CA PHE A 50 -12.45 -1.04 -1.73
C PHE A 50 -12.17 -0.53 -0.33
N PHE A 51 -12.21 -1.44 0.62
CA PHE A 51 -11.98 -1.18 2.04
C PHE A 51 -10.93 -2.15 2.57
N VAL A 52 -10.28 -1.76 3.65
CA VAL A 52 -9.41 -2.62 4.46
C VAL A 52 -9.88 -2.62 5.89
N ARG A 53 -9.50 -3.66 6.63
CA ARG A 53 -9.73 -3.71 8.06
C ARG A 53 -8.71 -2.80 8.75
N GLY A 54 -9.17 -1.72 9.37
CA GLY A 54 -8.40 -0.86 10.27
C GLY A 54 -8.80 -1.09 11.73
N SER A 55 -8.26 -0.25 12.63
CA SER A 55 -8.48 -0.37 14.08
C SER A 55 -9.91 -0.09 14.53
N LYS A 56 -10.68 0.68 13.74
CA LYS A 56 -12.07 1.08 14.05
C LYS A 56 -13.12 0.38 13.19
N GLY A 57 -12.72 -0.58 12.35
CA GLY A 57 -13.60 -1.27 11.42
C GLY A 57 -13.08 -1.23 9.99
N LEU A 58 -13.98 -1.12 9.01
CA LEU A 58 -13.59 -0.98 7.61
C LEU A 58 -13.22 0.48 7.29
N GLU A 59 -12.00 0.67 6.81
CA GLU A 59 -11.48 1.95 6.36
C GLU A 59 -11.46 1.99 4.82
N PRO A 60 -11.97 3.07 4.19
CA PRO A 60 -12.03 3.18 2.74
C PRO A 60 -10.65 3.42 2.13
N LEU A 61 -10.38 2.77 1.00
CA LEU A 61 -9.19 3.04 0.19
C LEU A 61 -9.50 4.05 -0.90
N VAL A 62 -8.77 5.16 -0.88
CA VAL A 62 -8.83 6.17 -1.92
C VAL A 62 -7.70 5.95 -2.92
N PHE A 63 -8.04 5.68 -4.17
CA PHE A 63 -7.07 5.51 -5.26
C PHE A 63 -6.98 6.79 -6.08
N GLY A 64 -5.89 7.54 -5.92
CA GLY A 64 -5.69 8.77 -6.68
C GLY A 64 -5.21 8.51 -8.11
N LEU A 65 -5.75 9.29 -9.06
CA LEU A 65 -5.30 9.26 -10.47
C LEU A 65 -4.00 10.04 -10.68
N ASN A 66 -3.85 11.15 -9.98
CA ASN A 66 -2.72 12.07 -10.16
C ASN A 66 -1.65 11.94 -9.06
N GLY A 67 -1.79 10.92 -8.20
CA GLY A 67 -0.86 10.59 -7.14
C GLY A 67 -1.44 9.59 -6.14
N PRO A 68 -0.65 9.16 -5.16
CA PRO A 68 -1.16 8.37 -4.05
C PRO A 68 -2.30 9.09 -3.32
N GLY A 69 -3.31 8.33 -2.92
CA GLY A 69 -4.40 8.80 -2.07
C GLY A 69 -3.95 8.99 -0.62
N LYS A 70 -4.91 9.29 0.24
CA LYS A 70 -4.65 9.49 1.67
C LYS A 70 -4.12 8.20 2.31
N PRO A 71 -3.19 8.30 3.29
CA PRO A 71 -2.73 7.16 4.05
C PRO A 71 -3.86 6.56 4.89
N VAL A 72 -3.91 5.23 4.91
CA VAL A 72 -4.82 4.42 5.72
C VAL A 72 -3.97 3.42 6.52
N ARG A 73 -4.32 3.25 7.79
CA ARG A 73 -3.74 2.23 8.67
C ARG A 73 -4.60 0.96 8.59
N ALA A 74 -4.03 -0.10 8.05
CA ALA A 74 -4.68 -1.40 7.95
C ALA A 74 -4.09 -2.38 8.96
N GLN A 75 -4.86 -3.36 9.39
CA GLN A 75 -4.36 -4.55 10.07
C GLN A 75 -3.41 -5.29 9.11
N ALA A 76 -2.19 -5.59 9.55
CA ALA A 76 -1.25 -6.34 8.75
C ALA A 76 -1.77 -7.76 8.53
N ALA A 77 -1.84 -8.16 7.27
CA ALA A 77 -2.21 -9.49 6.83
C ALA A 77 -1.47 -9.80 5.53
N ASN A 78 -1.10 -11.07 5.34
CA ASN A 78 -0.54 -11.53 4.07
C ASN A 78 -1.17 -12.88 3.67
N PRO A 79 -2.03 -12.91 2.65
CA PRO A 79 -2.41 -11.79 1.79
C PRO A 79 -3.31 -10.75 2.49
N LEU A 80 -3.16 -9.47 2.11
CA LEU A 80 -4.00 -8.36 2.56
C LEU A 80 -5.41 -8.47 1.95
N PRO A 81 -6.47 -8.63 2.76
CA PRO A 81 -7.83 -8.67 2.25
C PRO A 81 -8.32 -7.27 1.87
N LEU A 82 -8.84 -7.13 0.66
CA LEU A 82 -9.58 -5.96 0.19
C LEU A 82 -11.06 -6.32 0.12
N PHE A 83 -11.87 -5.62 0.90
CA PHE A 83 -13.32 -5.80 0.95
C PHE A 83 -13.98 -4.89 -0.08
N GLY A 84 -15.06 -5.37 -0.71
CA GLY A 84 -15.91 -4.52 -1.55
C GLY A 84 -17.22 -4.20 -0.85
N ASN A 85 -18.17 -3.62 -1.59
CA ASN A 85 -19.49 -3.24 -1.06
C ASN A 85 -20.46 -4.42 -0.77
N LYS A 86 -20.00 -5.67 -0.84
CA LYS A 86 -20.85 -6.86 -0.63
C LYS A 86 -20.74 -7.36 0.80
N LEU A 87 -21.89 -7.65 1.40
CA LEU A 87 -22.02 -8.33 2.68
C LEU A 87 -22.54 -9.76 2.45
N ASP A 88 -22.18 -10.67 3.34
CA ASP A 88 -22.75 -12.02 3.38
C ASP A 88 -24.10 -12.06 4.10
N GLU A 89 -24.67 -13.27 4.26
CA GLU A 89 -25.96 -13.45 4.93
C GLU A 89 -25.96 -13.05 6.42
N ALA A 90 -24.79 -13.02 7.06
CA ALA A 90 -24.62 -12.57 8.44
C ALA A 90 -24.42 -11.05 8.54
N GLY A 91 -24.33 -10.35 7.40
CA GLY A 91 -24.01 -8.92 7.34
C GLY A 91 -22.51 -8.62 7.42
N GLU A 92 -21.65 -9.63 7.30
CA GLU A 92 -20.20 -9.47 7.37
C GLU A 92 -19.62 -9.10 6.00
N PRO A 93 -18.58 -8.25 5.95
CA PRO A 93 -17.93 -7.87 4.70
C PRO A 93 -17.28 -9.05 3.97
N VAL A 94 -17.62 -9.22 2.69
CA VAL A 94 -17.02 -10.25 1.84
C VAL A 94 -15.71 -9.75 1.25
N ILE A 95 -14.66 -10.56 1.34
CA ILE A 95 -13.37 -10.30 0.69
C ILE A 95 -13.59 -10.29 -0.82
N ALA A 96 -13.36 -9.15 -1.46
CA ALA A 96 -13.48 -8.98 -2.89
C ALA A 96 -12.17 -9.34 -3.61
N ARG A 97 -11.02 -9.00 -3.01
CA ARG A 97 -9.67 -9.31 -3.52
C ARG A 97 -8.70 -9.59 -2.38
N SER A 98 -7.62 -10.27 -2.70
CA SER A 98 -6.51 -10.52 -1.77
C SER A 98 -5.20 -10.13 -2.45
N VAL A 99 -4.35 -9.36 -1.77
CA VAL A 99 -3.11 -8.81 -2.35
C VAL A 99 -1.92 -9.27 -1.53
N ASN A 100 -0.90 -9.83 -2.17
CA ASN A 100 0.33 -10.21 -1.46
C ASN A 100 1.08 -8.94 -1.06
N VAL A 101 1.38 -8.84 0.23
CA VAL A 101 2.19 -7.75 0.78
C VAL A 101 3.66 -8.16 0.71
N PRO A 102 4.56 -7.29 0.19
CA PRO A 102 5.99 -7.55 0.21
C PRO A 102 6.50 -7.88 1.62
N PRO A 103 7.34 -8.92 1.79
CA PRO A 103 7.83 -9.31 3.11
C PRO A 103 8.53 -8.17 3.85
N GLY A 104 8.16 -7.93 5.11
CA GLY A 104 8.78 -6.92 5.97
C GLY A 104 8.36 -5.47 5.66
N ALA A 105 7.42 -5.24 4.76
CA ALA A 105 6.90 -3.90 4.50
C ALA A 105 6.04 -3.41 5.68
N THR A 106 6.42 -2.28 6.27
CA THR A 106 5.61 -1.54 7.25
C THR A 106 4.71 -0.50 6.59
N SER A 107 5.06 -0.11 5.36
CA SER A 107 4.29 0.81 4.52
C SER A 107 4.32 0.38 3.06
N ILE A 108 3.19 0.50 2.38
CA ILE A 108 3.03 0.14 0.96
C ILE A 108 2.32 1.21 0.15
N LEU A 109 2.64 1.24 -1.15
CA LEU A 109 1.80 1.83 -2.17
C LEU A 109 1.01 0.70 -2.84
N LEU A 110 -0.31 0.74 -2.71
CA LEU A 110 -1.21 -0.18 -3.38
C LEU A 110 -1.61 0.39 -4.74
N VAL A 111 -1.09 -0.21 -5.80
CA VAL A 111 -1.36 0.23 -7.16
C VAL A 111 -2.52 -0.57 -7.75
N GLY A 112 -3.60 0.13 -8.08
CA GLY A 112 -4.77 -0.42 -8.74
C GLY A 112 -4.75 -0.19 -10.25
N MET A 113 -5.28 -1.15 -11.01
CA MET A 113 -5.51 -1.04 -12.45
C MET A 113 -6.73 -1.82 -12.89
N ILE A 114 -7.30 -1.46 -14.05
CA ILE A 114 -8.33 -2.26 -14.71
C ILE A 114 -7.70 -3.05 -15.85
N VAL A 115 -7.74 -4.37 -15.75
CA VAL A 115 -7.28 -5.29 -16.78
C VAL A 115 -8.48 -6.08 -17.28
N ARG A 116 -8.85 -5.88 -18.55
CA ARG A 116 -9.98 -6.57 -19.20
C ARG A 116 -11.28 -6.47 -18.39
N GLY A 117 -11.53 -5.30 -17.80
CA GLY A 117 -12.73 -5.03 -16.99
C GLY A 117 -12.66 -5.51 -15.54
N ASN A 118 -11.53 -6.06 -15.09
CA ASN A 118 -11.33 -6.49 -13.70
C ASN A 118 -10.35 -5.58 -12.99
N ALA A 119 -10.68 -5.22 -11.75
CA ALA A 119 -9.73 -4.57 -10.84
C ALA A 119 -8.63 -5.58 -10.43
N GLU A 120 -7.40 -5.21 -10.74
CA GLU A 120 -6.17 -5.88 -10.33
C GLU A 120 -5.33 -4.93 -9.47
N PHE A 121 -4.59 -5.53 -8.53
CA PHE A 121 -3.82 -4.80 -7.53
C PHE A 121 -2.46 -5.44 -7.35
N PHE A 122 -1.46 -4.60 -7.14
CA PHE A 122 -0.17 -5.04 -6.63
C PHE A 122 0.33 -4.05 -5.58
N ALA A 123 0.96 -4.59 -4.54
CA ALA A 123 1.54 -3.80 -3.46
C ALA A 123 3.04 -3.67 -3.69
N VAL A 124 3.57 -2.46 -3.53
CA VAL A 124 5.01 -2.20 -3.52
C VAL A 124 5.41 -1.60 -2.18
N PRO A 125 6.60 -1.95 -1.62
CA PRO A 125 7.10 -1.30 -0.42
C PRO A 125 7.29 0.18 -0.70
N ASP A 126 6.75 1.04 0.15
CA ASP A 126 6.83 2.50 -0.04
C ASP A 126 7.01 3.18 1.31
N ASP A 127 8.24 3.59 1.63
CA ASP A 127 8.54 4.40 2.83
C ASP A 127 8.22 5.87 2.56
N PHE A 128 6.93 6.18 2.41
CA PHE A 128 6.48 7.54 2.16
C PHE A 128 6.53 8.45 3.38
N VAL A 129 6.71 7.88 4.58
CA VAL A 129 6.88 8.63 5.83
C VAL A 129 8.31 9.17 5.93
N GLY A 130 9.31 8.36 5.58
CA GLY A 130 10.72 8.76 5.56
C GLY A 130 11.17 9.45 4.26
N ALA A 131 10.33 9.48 3.23
CA ALA A 131 10.72 9.94 1.91
C ALA A 131 11.10 11.42 1.86
N ARG A 132 12.12 11.72 1.05
CA ARG A 132 12.59 13.08 0.77
C ARG A 132 12.33 13.45 -0.68
N SER A 133 12.45 14.73 -0.98
CA SER A 133 12.23 15.25 -2.33
C SER A 133 13.23 14.72 -3.37
N ASP A 134 14.42 14.31 -2.94
CA ASP A 134 15.46 13.68 -3.75
C ASP A 134 15.37 12.14 -3.78
N ASP A 135 14.39 11.55 -3.08
CA ASP A 135 14.12 10.11 -3.15
C ASP A 135 13.11 9.83 -4.26
N TRP A 136 13.61 9.48 -5.44
CA TRP A 136 12.77 9.11 -6.57
C TRP A 136 12.40 7.63 -6.49
N PHE A 137 11.11 7.34 -6.58
CA PHE A 137 10.59 5.99 -6.45
C PHE A 137 10.26 5.41 -7.82
N PHE A 138 11.08 4.46 -8.28
CA PHE A 138 10.91 3.83 -9.59
C PHE A 138 10.15 2.51 -9.47
N ILE A 139 9.11 2.33 -10.27
CA ILE A 139 8.27 1.14 -10.29
C ILE A 139 8.17 0.59 -11.71
N ASN A 140 8.60 -0.65 -11.91
CA ASN A 140 8.44 -1.37 -13.17
C ASN A 140 7.28 -2.37 -13.09
N ALA A 141 6.08 -1.92 -13.43
CA ALA A 141 4.88 -2.75 -13.57
C ALA A 141 4.72 -3.32 -14.99
N THR A 142 5.82 -3.46 -15.74
CA THR A 142 5.83 -4.11 -17.05
C THR A 142 6.40 -5.52 -16.96
N GLU A 143 6.19 -6.32 -17.99
CA GLU A 143 6.81 -7.65 -18.14
C GLU A 143 8.23 -7.59 -18.73
N THR A 144 8.77 -6.38 -18.96
CA THR A 144 10.06 -6.16 -19.61
C THR A 144 11.07 -5.54 -18.65
N THR A 145 12.28 -6.07 -18.60
CA THR A 145 13.38 -5.39 -17.91
C THR A 145 13.72 -4.10 -18.63
N VAL A 146 13.81 -3.01 -17.87
CA VAL A 146 14.14 -1.67 -18.37
C VAL A 146 15.33 -1.14 -17.60
N ALA A 147 16.13 -0.30 -18.24
CA ALA A 147 17.19 0.45 -17.60
C ALA A 147 16.77 1.92 -17.51
N LEU A 148 16.94 2.52 -16.35
CA LEU A 148 16.58 3.91 -16.09
C LEU A 148 17.83 4.70 -15.75
N GLN A 149 18.08 5.76 -16.51
CA GLN A 149 19.22 6.65 -16.32
C GLN A 149 18.71 8.01 -15.86
N VAL A 150 19.23 8.53 -14.75
CA VAL A 150 18.91 9.87 -14.23
C VAL A 150 20.15 10.73 -14.21
N GLY A 151 20.15 11.83 -14.96
CA GLY A 151 21.33 12.66 -15.20
C GLY A 151 22.17 12.14 -16.36
N ALA A 152 22.83 13.06 -17.07
CA ALA A 152 23.74 12.68 -18.14
C ALA A 152 24.99 12.02 -17.57
N GLY A 153 25.37 10.85 -18.11
CA GLY A 153 26.60 10.15 -17.73
C GLY A 153 26.52 9.33 -16.44
N THR A 154 25.35 9.20 -15.82
CA THR A 154 25.15 8.27 -14.71
C THR A 154 24.96 6.85 -15.20
N GLU A 155 25.32 5.86 -14.37
CA GLU A 155 25.09 4.46 -14.68
C GLU A 155 23.58 4.15 -14.67
N PRO A 156 23.02 3.54 -15.72
CA PRO A 156 21.63 3.16 -15.74
C PRO A 156 21.31 2.10 -14.69
N ILE A 157 20.20 2.29 -13.99
CA ILE A 157 19.66 1.38 -12.99
C ILE A 157 18.78 0.36 -13.70
N LEU A 158 19.08 -0.93 -13.54
CA LEU A 158 18.24 -2.00 -14.07
C LEU A 158 17.02 -2.23 -13.16
N LEU A 159 15.84 -2.20 -13.76
CA LEU A 159 14.57 -2.48 -13.12
C LEU A 159 13.97 -3.72 -13.78
N THR A 160 14.01 -4.86 -13.09
CA THR A 160 13.35 -6.10 -13.55
C THR A 160 11.83 -5.96 -13.46
N PRO A 161 11.06 -6.82 -14.16
CA PRO A 161 9.60 -6.88 -14.01
C PRO A 161 9.19 -6.98 -12.54
N GLY A 162 8.23 -6.16 -12.12
CA GLY A 162 7.74 -6.09 -10.74
C GLY A 162 8.65 -5.34 -9.75
N ALA A 163 9.82 -4.84 -10.17
CA ALA A 163 10.72 -4.12 -9.29
C ALA A 163 10.12 -2.79 -8.84
N ALA A 164 10.30 -2.47 -7.56
CA ALA A 164 10.04 -1.17 -6.98
C ALA A 164 11.27 -0.74 -6.18
N LEU A 165 11.85 0.41 -6.50
CA LEU A 165 13.13 0.84 -5.98
C LEU A 165 13.09 2.33 -5.61
N PRO A 166 13.22 2.68 -4.33
CA PRO A 166 13.58 4.04 -3.96
C PRO A 166 15.03 4.28 -4.37
N HIS A 167 15.28 5.40 -5.02
CA HIS A 167 16.60 5.78 -5.48
C HIS A 167 16.83 7.26 -5.26
N ARG A 168 17.91 7.55 -4.53
CA ARG A 168 18.30 8.91 -4.25
C ARG A 168 19.04 9.50 -5.43
N ILE A 169 18.47 10.53 -6.04
CA ILE A 169 19.07 11.22 -7.17
C ILE A 169 20.07 12.29 -6.70
N SER A 170 21.01 12.64 -7.57
CA SER A 170 22.05 13.65 -7.29
C SER A 170 21.66 15.09 -7.62
N ALA A 171 20.54 15.30 -8.33
CA ALA A 171 20.13 16.65 -8.73
C ALA A 171 19.65 17.47 -7.52
N GLU A 172 20.01 18.75 -7.51
CA GLU A 172 19.69 19.65 -6.41
C GLU A 172 18.20 20.01 -6.38
N LYS A 173 17.67 20.26 -5.18
CA LYS A 173 16.29 20.73 -4.99
C LYS A 173 16.09 22.07 -5.71
N GLY A 174 14.97 22.22 -6.41
CA GLY A 174 14.66 23.39 -7.24
C GLY A 174 15.26 23.34 -8.65
N THR A 175 15.96 22.26 -9.01
CA THR A 175 16.50 22.05 -10.35
C THR A 175 15.73 20.95 -11.09
N GLY A 176 16.42 19.96 -11.63
CA GLY A 176 15.85 18.80 -12.31
C GLY A 176 16.93 17.89 -12.87
N ALA A 177 16.51 16.74 -13.37
CA ALA A 177 17.39 15.80 -14.03
C ALA A 177 16.78 15.33 -15.36
N THR A 178 17.64 15.12 -16.35
CA THR A 178 17.24 14.36 -17.55
C THR A 178 17.07 12.90 -17.17
N VAL A 179 15.97 12.31 -17.61
CA VAL A 179 15.70 10.88 -17.46
C VAL A 179 15.63 10.24 -18.82
N ALA A 180 16.36 9.14 -19.00
CA ALA A 180 16.23 8.25 -20.13
C ALA A 180 15.78 6.88 -19.65
N ILE A 181 14.81 6.29 -20.36
CA ILE A 181 14.35 4.93 -20.10
C ILE A 181 14.64 4.11 -21.34
N ILE A 182 15.36 3.03 -21.11
CA ILE A 182 16.05 2.25 -22.11
C ILE A 182 15.56 0.81 -21.98
N LYS A 183 15.36 0.14 -23.12
CA LYS A 183 15.00 -1.28 -23.15
C LYS A 183 15.73 -1.99 -24.26
N GLN A 184 15.85 -3.31 -24.15
CA GLN A 184 16.20 -4.15 -25.30
C GLN A 184 14.94 -4.39 -26.14
N GLU A 185 15.05 -4.28 -27.47
CA GLU A 185 13.93 -4.62 -28.38
C GLU A 185 13.71 -6.14 -28.46
N GLN A 186 14.76 -6.92 -28.21
CA GLN A 186 14.76 -8.38 -28.18
C GLN A 186 15.79 -8.88 -27.16
N PRO A 187 15.60 -10.06 -26.54
CA PRO A 187 16.57 -10.60 -25.59
C PRO A 187 17.97 -10.68 -26.19
N GLY A 188 18.96 -10.07 -25.52
CA GLY A 188 20.35 -10.04 -25.99
C GLY A 188 20.66 -9.02 -27.09
N GLY A 189 19.68 -8.19 -27.49
CA GLY A 189 19.89 -7.08 -28.42
C GLY A 189 20.43 -5.81 -27.75
N ASP A 190 20.65 -4.78 -28.57
CA ASP A 190 21.11 -3.48 -28.08
C ASP A 190 20.08 -2.78 -27.21
N TRP A 191 20.58 -2.09 -26.18
CA TRP A 191 19.77 -1.21 -25.34
C TRP A 191 19.48 0.10 -26.08
N LYS A 192 18.20 0.41 -26.28
CA LYS A 192 17.75 1.64 -26.94
C LYS A 192 16.81 2.45 -26.05
N ALA A 193 17.04 3.76 -25.99
CA ALA A 193 16.16 4.68 -25.29
C ALA A 193 14.82 4.76 -26.05
N PHE A 194 13.71 4.56 -25.34
CA PHE A 194 12.37 4.73 -25.90
C PHE A 194 11.61 5.89 -25.26
N TYR A 195 12.14 6.45 -24.17
CA TYR A 195 11.60 7.61 -23.49
C TYR A 195 12.77 8.48 -23.01
N SER A 196 12.61 9.80 -23.16
CA SER A 196 13.51 10.79 -22.59
C SER A 196 12.71 12.04 -22.20
N ALA A 197 12.97 12.56 -21.00
CA ALA A 197 12.35 13.79 -20.51
C ALA A 197 13.25 14.48 -19.48
N PHE A 198 13.01 15.77 -19.24
CA PHE A 198 13.58 16.47 -18.10
C PHE A 198 12.51 16.56 -17.00
N TRP A 199 12.83 16.13 -15.79
CA TRP A 199 11.92 16.17 -14.66
C TRP A 199 12.46 17.07 -13.55
N PRO A 200 11.66 18.03 -13.05
CA PRO A 200 12.06 18.90 -11.95
C PRO A 200 12.21 18.14 -10.63
N VAL A 201 13.04 18.67 -9.74
CA VAL A 201 13.13 18.24 -8.34
C VAL A 201 12.50 19.34 -7.49
N TYR A 202 11.30 19.11 -6.96
CA TYR A 202 10.65 20.07 -6.07
C TYR A 202 11.26 20.01 -4.66
N GLN A 203 10.96 20.98 -3.80
CA GLN A 203 11.51 21.01 -2.44
C GLN A 203 10.75 20.10 -1.47
N ASP A 204 9.46 19.94 -1.73
CA ASP A 204 8.41 19.38 -0.86
C ASP A 204 7.65 18.23 -1.55
N GLN A 205 8.15 17.76 -2.69
CA GLN A 205 7.59 16.61 -3.39
C GLN A 205 8.68 15.65 -3.79
N ARG A 206 8.40 14.36 -3.63
CA ARG A 206 9.18 13.27 -4.22
C ARG A 206 8.60 12.91 -5.58
N CYS A 207 9.40 12.27 -6.41
CA CYS A 207 8.96 11.80 -7.72
C CYS A 207 8.66 10.29 -7.66
N ILE A 208 7.48 9.88 -8.09
CA ILE A 208 7.15 8.48 -8.35
C ILE A 208 7.10 8.29 -9.87
N VAL A 209 7.86 7.33 -10.36
CA VAL A 209 8.03 7.04 -11.78
C VAL A 209 7.57 5.63 -12.04
N LEU A 210 6.48 5.50 -12.77
CA LEU A 210 5.79 4.25 -12.96
C LEU A 210 5.76 3.86 -14.43
N LEU A 211 6.27 2.67 -14.70
CA LEU A 211 6.31 2.03 -16.01
C LEU A 211 5.23 0.96 -16.07
N TYR A 212 4.34 1.03 -17.04
CA TYR A 212 3.26 0.06 -17.19
C TYR A 212 2.97 -0.26 -18.66
N GLY A 213 2.49 -1.48 -18.92
CA GLY A 213 2.11 -1.92 -20.25
C GLY A 213 0.72 -1.43 -20.64
N ASP A 214 0.58 -0.85 -21.83
CA ASP A 214 -0.70 -0.54 -22.46
C ASP A 214 -0.70 -1.14 -23.87
N SER A 215 -1.51 -2.19 -24.05
CA SER A 215 -1.85 -2.87 -25.31
C SER A 215 -0.66 -3.47 -26.08
N LYS A 216 0.38 -2.69 -26.40
CA LYS A 216 1.68 -3.08 -26.98
C LYS A 216 2.83 -2.12 -26.65
N LYS A 217 2.61 -1.09 -25.83
CA LYS A 217 3.59 -0.03 -25.54
C LYS A 217 3.85 0.05 -24.04
N ILE A 218 5.08 0.36 -23.66
CA ILE A 218 5.40 0.78 -22.30
C ILE A 218 5.05 2.26 -22.21
N ARG A 219 4.25 2.61 -21.19
CA ARG A 219 3.92 3.98 -20.82
C ARG A 219 4.75 4.37 -19.61
N VAL A 220 5.06 5.65 -19.53
CA VAL A 220 5.76 6.26 -18.40
C VAL A 220 4.81 7.26 -17.77
N LYS A 221 4.55 7.10 -16.48
CA LYS A 221 3.81 8.07 -15.68
C LYS A 221 4.73 8.63 -14.62
N ASN A 222 4.96 9.94 -14.65
CA ASN A 222 5.64 10.64 -13.57
C ASN A 222 4.58 11.29 -12.68
N ILE A 223 4.78 11.19 -11.37
CA ILE A 223 3.86 11.69 -10.35
C ILE A 223 4.71 12.42 -9.33
N PHE A 224 4.27 13.61 -8.94
CA PHE A 224 4.87 14.33 -7.84
C PHE A 224 4.00 14.16 -6.61
N ASP A 225 4.55 13.43 -5.64
CA ASP A 225 3.88 13.06 -4.41
C ASP A 225 4.42 13.95 -3.30
N SER A 226 3.52 14.56 -2.52
CA SER A 226 3.94 15.46 -1.45
C SER A 226 4.66 14.65 -0.39
N VAL A 227 5.81 15.12 0.07
CA VAL A 227 6.46 14.56 1.25
C VAL A 227 5.79 15.19 2.47
N GLU A 228 4.85 14.44 3.06
CA GLU A 228 4.09 14.89 4.23
C GLU A 228 4.99 14.99 5.46
N ALA A 229 4.74 15.98 6.31
CA ALA A 229 5.32 16.01 7.64
C ALA A 229 4.64 14.94 8.51
N GLU A 230 5.42 14.21 9.32
CA GLU A 230 4.97 13.10 10.17
C GLU A 230 3.69 13.38 10.99
N SER A 231 3.40 14.66 11.30
CA SER A 231 2.21 15.12 12.03
C SER A 231 0.86 15.01 11.30
N THR A 232 0.82 14.61 10.02
CA THR A 232 -0.44 14.47 9.25
C THR A 232 -0.92 13.02 9.10
N LEU A 233 -0.18 12.06 9.65
CA LEU A 233 -0.54 10.65 9.61
C LEU A 233 -1.73 10.36 10.56
N PRO A 234 -2.61 9.42 10.21
CA PRO A 234 -3.69 9.01 11.11
C PRO A 234 -3.11 8.40 12.40
N ASP A 235 -3.66 8.86 13.53
CA ASP A 235 -3.37 8.33 14.88
C ASP A 235 -3.43 6.79 14.92
#